data_AF-A0A4Q3DSF6-F1
#
_entry.id   AF-A0A4Q3DSF6-F1
#
_cell.length_a   1.000
_cell.length_b   1.000
_cell.length_c   1.000
_cell.angle_alpha   90.00
_cell.angle_beta   90.00
_cell.angle_gamma   90.00
#
_symmetry.space_group_name_H-M   'P 1'
#
loop_
_entity.id
_entity.type
_entity.pdbx_description
1 polymer ?
#
loop_
_entity_poly.entity_id
_entity_poly.type
_entity_poly.pdbx_seq_one_letter_code
_entity_poly.pdbx_strand_id
1 'polypeptide(L)'
;FGGIDLQILGIGRTGHIGFNEPGSAPNSGTRLVTLADLTRRDASHDFGGKEKVPTKAITMGVGTIFKAREVILMAWNLKKAEIVKLAAEGEISSDVPATYLQLSDKAEFVLDADAASALTRFDTPWLVRDCVWDITLIKKAVIWLSKITGKPILKLTEEDYNNHGMAQLATEKGPVYNINIDIFNKLQHTITGWPGGKPNADDSQRPERREPAKKRSILFSPHPDDDVISMGGTFIRLADQGHEVHVAYQTSGNTAVWDDDALRFLEFAIDFSRVQGGDTAKLENVYNEARKHLGHKLPNQPDNDAIRTVKGLIRKGEAIAGARFAGLPDEHIHFMNLPFYDVLKTSAKTDYEADIQQTMELLQQVKPHQVFAAGDFA
;
A
#
# COMPACT_ATOMS: atom_id res chain seq x y z
N PHE A 1 33.16 -22.43 22.05
CA PHE A 1 31.93 -22.67 21.26
C PHE A 1 32.19 -23.27 19.87
N GLY A 2 33.37 -23.13 19.24
CA GLY A 2 33.71 -23.92 18.04
C GLY A 2 33.14 -23.41 16.70
N GLY A 3 32.43 -22.28 16.70
CA GLY A 3 31.79 -21.71 15.51
C GLY A 3 30.31 -21.42 15.80
N ILE A 4 29.59 -20.93 14.79
CA ILE A 4 28.14 -20.79 14.83
C ILE A 4 27.57 -21.99 14.06
N ASP A 5 26.69 -22.77 14.70
CA ASP A 5 26.02 -23.87 14.00
C ASP A 5 24.93 -23.34 13.06
N LEU A 6 24.07 -22.44 13.56
CA LEU A 6 22.95 -21.89 12.79
C LEU A 6 22.89 -20.37 12.94
N GLN A 7 22.76 -19.67 11.81
CA GLN A 7 22.57 -18.22 11.76
C GLN A 7 21.23 -17.89 11.10
N ILE A 8 20.31 -17.27 11.85
CA ILE A 8 19.05 -16.75 11.31
C ILE A 8 19.25 -15.28 10.95
N LEU A 9 18.78 -14.90 9.76
CA LEU A 9 18.89 -13.55 9.20
C LEU A 9 17.52 -13.05 8.76
N GLY A 10 17.30 -11.75 8.91
CA GLY A 10 16.31 -11.01 8.13
C GLY A 10 16.98 -10.26 6.99
N ILE A 11 16.16 -9.75 6.05
CA ILE A 11 16.62 -8.89 4.96
C ILE A 11 16.01 -7.48 5.05
N GLY A 12 16.87 -6.48 4.99
CA GLY A 12 16.47 -5.08 4.90
C GLY A 12 15.90 -4.71 3.53
N ARG A 13 15.22 -3.56 3.42
CA ARG A 13 14.75 -3.05 2.11
C ARG A 13 15.90 -2.76 1.13
N THR A 14 17.10 -2.50 1.65
CA THR A 14 18.34 -2.31 0.88
C THR A 14 19.11 -3.61 0.62
N GLY A 15 18.57 -4.77 1.04
CA GLY A 15 19.26 -6.04 0.92
C GLY A 15 20.38 -6.25 1.93
N HIS A 16 20.44 -5.41 2.98
CA HIS A 16 21.37 -5.64 4.07
C HIS A 16 20.99 -6.89 4.87
N ILE A 17 22.01 -7.58 5.39
CA ILE A 17 21.90 -8.64 6.41
C ILE A 17 22.65 -8.18 7.66
N GLY A 18 22.00 -8.22 8.83
CA GLY A 18 22.49 -7.49 10.00
C GLY A 18 22.48 -5.98 9.73
N PHE A 19 23.60 -5.28 9.94
CA PHE A 19 23.81 -3.90 9.49
C PHE A 19 24.91 -3.83 8.42
N ASN A 20 25.08 -4.89 7.63
CA ASN A 20 25.94 -4.84 6.45
C ASN A 20 25.19 -4.09 5.35
N GLU A 21 25.30 -2.77 5.38
CA GLU A 21 24.71 -1.83 4.42
C GLU A 21 25.34 -1.98 3.02
N PRO A 22 24.67 -1.46 1.97
CA PRO A 22 25.26 -1.32 0.63
C PRO A 22 26.70 -0.78 0.67
N GLY A 23 27.60 -1.40 -0.08
CA GLY A 23 29.05 -1.16 -0.05
C GLY A 23 29.82 -2.06 0.92
N SER A 24 29.16 -2.95 1.67
CA SER A 24 29.83 -3.88 2.58
C SER A 24 30.63 -4.95 1.82
N ALA A 25 31.87 -5.18 2.26
CA ALA A 25 32.73 -6.21 1.69
C ALA A 25 32.30 -7.63 2.09
N PRO A 26 32.42 -8.63 1.20
CA PRO A 26 31.98 -10.00 1.46
C PRO A 26 32.83 -10.71 2.53
N ASN A 27 34.10 -10.33 2.68
CA ASN A 27 35.02 -10.86 3.69
C ASN A 27 35.02 -10.06 5.01
N SER A 28 34.06 -9.15 5.18
CA SER A 28 34.04 -8.26 6.34
C SER A 28 33.87 -9.01 7.66
N GLY A 29 34.62 -8.58 8.67
CA GLY A 29 34.48 -9.02 10.05
C GLY A 29 33.47 -8.18 10.84
N THR A 30 33.29 -8.54 12.11
CA THR A 30 32.48 -7.76 13.06
C THR A 30 33.09 -6.37 13.22
N ARG A 31 32.28 -5.32 13.04
CA ARG A 31 32.76 -3.93 13.02
C ARG A 31 31.68 -2.94 13.46
N LEU A 32 32.12 -1.74 13.81
CA LEU A 32 31.26 -0.57 13.93
C LEU A 32 30.92 -0.06 12.51
N VAL A 33 29.63 0.15 12.24
CA VAL A 33 29.13 0.69 10.96
C VAL A 33 28.32 1.96 11.20
N THR A 34 28.30 2.84 10.21
CA THR A 34 27.38 3.97 10.15
C THR A 34 26.10 3.49 9.47
N LEU A 35 24.94 3.74 10.09
CA LEU A 35 23.65 3.30 9.55
C LEU A 35 23.25 4.14 8.34
N ALA A 36 22.74 3.49 7.30
CA ALA A 36 22.23 4.19 6.12
C ALA A 36 20.99 5.02 6.46
N ASP A 37 20.75 6.08 5.67
CA ASP A 37 19.62 6.99 5.90
C ASP A 37 18.28 6.25 5.82
N LEU A 38 18.15 5.30 4.89
CA LEU A 38 16.96 4.46 4.73
C LEU A 38 16.76 3.53 5.92
N THR A 39 17.82 2.88 6.42
CA THR A 39 17.76 2.04 7.64
C THR A 39 17.30 2.84 8.85
N ARG A 40 17.76 4.10 8.97
CA ARG A 40 17.29 5.01 10.03
C ARG A 40 15.85 5.46 9.83
N ARG A 41 15.37 5.60 8.59
CA ARG A 41 13.95 5.88 8.31
C ARG A 41 13.07 4.69 8.66
N ASP A 42 13.47 3.49 8.26
CA ASP A 42 12.75 2.24 8.54
C ASP A 42 12.63 2.01 10.06
N ALA A 43 13.69 2.29 10.83
CA ALA A 43 13.66 2.21 12.28
C ALA A 43 13.01 3.43 12.96
N SER A 44 12.73 4.52 12.25
CA SER A 44 12.32 5.80 12.87
C SER A 44 11.05 5.67 13.70
N HIS A 45 10.15 4.78 13.31
CA HIS A 45 8.93 4.49 14.04
C HIS A 45 9.24 3.89 15.42
N ASP A 46 10.30 3.09 15.58
CA ASP A 46 10.62 2.49 16.89
C ASP A 46 11.29 3.48 17.85
N PHE A 47 11.92 4.53 17.30
CA PHE A 47 12.61 5.58 18.06
C PHE A 47 11.82 6.90 18.14
N GLY A 48 10.65 6.95 17.50
CA GLY A 48 9.71 8.08 17.40
C GLY A 48 10.32 9.34 16.81
N GLY A 49 10.99 9.12 15.69
CA GLY A 49 11.66 10.14 14.92
C GLY A 49 13.02 9.66 14.45
N LYS A 50 13.34 9.91 13.19
CA LYS A 50 14.61 9.50 12.57
C LYS A 50 15.80 10.15 13.27
N GLU A 51 15.63 11.37 13.75
CA GLU A 51 16.61 12.15 14.51
C GLU A 51 17.04 11.46 15.81
N LYS A 52 16.18 10.60 16.37
CA LYS A 52 16.45 9.84 17.60
C LYS A 52 17.05 8.46 17.35
N VAL A 53 17.07 8.01 16.10
CA VAL A 53 17.68 6.73 15.72
C VAL A 53 19.21 6.87 15.79
N PRO A 54 19.93 5.96 16.49
CA PRO A 54 21.39 5.94 16.54
C PRO A 54 22.02 6.05 15.14
N THR A 55 23.15 6.74 15.05
CA THR A 55 23.85 6.92 13.76
C THR A 55 24.81 5.78 13.45
N LYS A 56 25.14 4.94 14.44
CA LYS A 56 26.09 3.83 14.33
C LYS A 56 25.58 2.59 15.05
N ALA A 57 26.02 1.42 14.59
CA ALA A 57 25.75 0.14 15.22
C ALA A 57 26.98 -0.78 15.13
N ILE A 58 27.10 -1.74 16.04
CA ILE A 58 28.06 -2.85 15.91
C ILE A 58 27.33 -3.99 15.21
N THR A 59 27.94 -4.57 14.18
CA THR A 59 27.34 -5.65 13.41
C THR A 59 28.32 -6.76 13.10
N MET A 60 27.82 -7.99 13.02
CA MET A 60 28.58 -9.10 12.44
C MET A 60 28.81 -8.84 10.97
N GLY A 61 30.05 -9.01 10.50
CA GLY A 61 30.34 -8.87 9.08
C GLY A 61 29.87 -10.06 8.25
N VAL A 62 29.76 -9.86 6.93
CA VAL A 62 29.35 -10.91 5.98
C VAL A 62 30.27 -12.13 6.07
N GLY A 63 31.58 -11.90 6.18
CA GLY A 63 32.55 -12.98 6.32
C GLY A 63 32.44 -13.71 7.66
N THR A 64 31.91 -13.07 8.70
CA THR A 64 31.58 -13.75 9.97
C THR A 64 30.32 -14.60 9.82
N ILE A 65 29.29 -14.08 9.14
CA ILE A 65 28.04 -14.81 8.85
C ILE A 65 28.33 -16.09 8.06
N PHE A 66 29.24 -16.02 7.08
CA PHE A 66 29.59 -17.17 6.22
C PHE A 66 30.34 -18.29 6.95
N LYS A 67 30.84 -18.03 8.16
CA LYS A 67 31.48 -19.06 8.99
C LYS A 67 30.45 -19.93 9.72
N ALA A 68 29.17 -19.60 9.67
CA ALA A 68 28.12 -20.45 10.22
C ALA A 68 28.03 -21.78 9.44
N ARG A 69 27.63 -22.86 10.12
CA ARG A 69 27.41 -24.15 9.43
C ARG A 69 26.16 -24.11 8.55
N GLU A 70 25.14 -23.40 8.99
CA GLU A 70 23.90 -23.15 8.25
C GLU A 70 23.47 -21.68 8.40
N VAL A 71 22.91 -21.12 7.33
CA VAL A 71 22.37 -19.75 7.31
C VAL A 71 20.94 -19.81 6.78
N ILE A 72 19.98 -19.29 7.53
CA ILE A 72 18.59 -19.18 7.11
C ILE A 72 18.22 -17.71 7.00
N LEU A 73 17.90 -17.24 5.80
CA LEU A 73 17.34 -15.92 5.56
C LEU A 73 15.82 -16.02 5.52
N MET A 74 15.15 -15.23 6.36
CA MET A 74 13.69 -15.19 6.43
C MET A 74 13.14 -13.83 5.98
N ALA A 75 12.08 -13.83 5.18
CA ALA A 75 11.38 -12.63 4.77
C ALA A 75 9.88 -12.86 4.61
N TRP A 76 9.09 -11.86 4.97
CA TRP A 76 7.64 -11.87 4.88
C TRP A 76 7.14 -10.58 4.25
N ASN A 77 5.92 -10.62 3.72
CA ASN A 77 5.16 -9.56 3.09
C ASN A 77 5.69 -9.05 1.74
N LEU A 78 4.76 -8.44 0.98
CA LEU A 78 4.98 -7.96 -0.39
C LEU A 78 6.11 -6.93 -0.50
N LYS A 79 6.35 -6.14 0.56
CA LYS A 79 7.40 -5.10 0.56
C LYS A 79 8.82 -5.68 0.47
N LYS A 80 8.97 -7.00 0.69
CA LYS A 80 10.25 -7.71 0.57
C LYS A 80 10.44 -8.39 -0.79
N ALA A 81 9.41 -8.46 -1.63
CA ALA A 81 9.44 -9.26 -2.85
C ALA A 81 10.59 -8.89 -3.80
N GLU A 82 10.71 -7.61 -4.15
CA GLU A 82 11.76 -7.12 -5.06
C GLU A 82 13.18 -7.34 -4.52
N ILE A 83 13.39 -7.09 -3.22
CA ILE A 83 14.73 -7.24 -2.64
C ILE A 83 15.13 -8.70 -2.45
N VAL A 84 14.15 -9.58 -2.18
CA VAL A 84 14.35 -11.02 -2.16
C VAL A 84 14.70 -11.54 -3.54
N LYS A 85 14.02 -11.07 -4.59
CA LYS A 85 14.37 -11.40 -5.98
C LYS A 85 15.81 -11.00 -6.31
N LEU A 86 16.21 -9.76 -5.99
CA LEU A 86 17.58 -9.31 -6.20
C LEU A 86 18.58 -10.16 -5.42
N ALA A 87 18.29 -10.47 -4.15
CA ALA A 87 19.18 -11.28 -3.32
C ALA A 87 19.37 -12.72 -3.83
N ALA A 88 18.31 -13.34 -4.38
CA ALA A 88 18.33 -14.74 -4.80
C ALA A 88 18.69 -14.94 -6.29
N GLU A 89 18.28 -14.02 -7.17
CA GLU A 89 18.36 -14.18 -8.63
C GLU A 89 19.20 -13.08 -9.32
N GLY A 90 19.56 -12.01 -8.60
CA GLY A 90 20.32 -10.87 -9.14
C GLY A 90 21.84 -11.09 -9.17
N GLU A 91 22.56 -10.19 -9.84
CA GLU A 91 24.02 -10.21 -9.85
C GLU A 91 24.61 -9.99 -8.44
N ILE A 92 25.66 -10.75 -8.12
CA ILE A 92 26.36 -10.62 -6.84
C ILE A 92 27.06 -9.27 -6.78
N SER A 93 26.62 -8.43 -5.83
CA SER A 93 27.09 -7.04 -5.70
C SER A 93 27.15 -6.59 -4.25
N SER A 94 28.10 -5.69 -3.96
CA SER A 94 28.15 -4.99 -2.67
C SER A 94 26.96 -4.06 -2.44
N ASP A 95 26.26 -3.65 -3.49
CA ASP A 95 25.09 -2.78 -3.38
C ASP A 95 23.90 -3.50 -2.74
N VAL A 96 23.85 -4.83 -2.87
CA VAL A 96 22.83 -5.70 -2.24
C VAL A 96 23.57 -6.83 -1.49
N PRO A 97 24.04 -6.61 -0.26
CA PRO A 97 24.90 -7.57 0.44
C PRO A 97 24.30 -8.97 0.66
N ALA A 98 22.96 -9.09 0.67
CA ALA A 98 22.29 -10.39 0.70
C ALA A 98 22.58 -11.25 -0.54
N THR A 99 22.97 -10.66 -1.68
CA THR A 99 23.38 -11.41 -2.89
C THR A 99 24.61 -12.28 -2.65
N TYR A 100 25.46 -11.92 -1.69
CA TYR A 100 26.61 -12.76 -1.36
C TYR A 100 26.16 -14.15 -0.89
N LEU A 101 24.96 -14.30 -0.30
CA LEU A 101 24.46 -15.61 0.14
C LEU A 101 24.35 -16.63 -0.99
N GLN A 102 24.26 -16.17 -2.26
CA GLN A 102 24.32 -17.04 -3.44
C GLN A 102 25.66 -17.81 -3.56
N LEU A 103 26.74 -17.32 -2.91
CA LEU A 103 28.05 -17.99 -2.87
C LEU A 103 28.12 -19.14 -1.86
N SER A 104 27.08 -19.37 -1.08
CA SER A 104 27.08 -20.33 0.03
C SER A 104 26.07 -21.45 -0.22
N ASP A 105 26.55 -22.67 -0.35
CA ASP A 105 25.72 -23.89 -0.43
C ASP A 105 24.96 -24.21 0.87
N LYS A 106 25.18 -23.41 1.92
CA LYS A 106 24.60 -23.55 3.26
C LYS A 106 23.52 -22.51 3.56
N ALA A 107 23.16 -21.69 2.58
CA ALA A 107 22.15 -20.65 2.73
C ALA A 107 20.78 -21.15 2.25
N GLU A 108 19.76 -21.00 3.09
CA GLU A 108 18.36 -21.29 2.77
C GLU A 108 17.50 -20.03 2.90
N PHE A 109 16.54 -19.84 1.99
CA PHE A 109 15.60 -18.73 1.99
C PHE A 109 14.21 -19.25 2.38
N VAL A 110 13.66 -18.76 3.49
CA VAL A 110 12.33 -19.11 3.99
C VAL A 110 11.42 -17.90 3.85
N LEU A 111 10.44 -18.01 2.94
CA LEU A 111 9.62 -16.89 2.47
C LEU A 111 8.13 -17.21 2.60
N ASP A 112 7.30 -16.19 2.83
CA ASP A 112 5.87 -16.30 2.55
C ASP A 112 5.57 -16.07 1.06
N ALA A 113 4.33 -16.32 0.65
CA ALA A 113 3.91 -16.19 -0.75
C ALA A 113 4.09 -14.76 -1.28
N ASP A 114 3.84 -13.75 -0.44
CA ASP A 114 3.96 -12.35 -0.83
C ASP A 114 5.43 -11.93 -1.04
N ALA A 115 6.35 -12.32 -0.15
CA ALA A 115 7.78 -12.05 -0.31
C ALA A 115 8.41 -12.88 -1.43
N ALA A 116 7.83 -14.01 -1.81
CA ALA A 116 8.27 -14.81 -2.95
C ALA A 116 7.69 -14.32 -4.30
N SER A 117 6.68 -13.44 -4.28
CA SER A 117 5.85 -13.13 -5.46
C SER A 117 6.61 -12.56 -6.66
N ALA A 118 7.74 -11.87 -6.44
CA ALA A 118 8.55 -11.27 -7.51
C ALA A 118 9.61 -12.22 -8.11
N LEU A 119 9.92 -13.34 -7.45
CA LEU A 119 10.86 -14.34 -7.96
C LEU A 119 10.38 -14.87 -9.32
N THR A 120 11.32 -15.13 -10.23
CA THR A 120 11.01 -15.49 -11.63
C THR A 120 10.05 -16.67 -11.72
N ARG A 121 10.18 -17.67 -10.86
CA ARG A 121 9.31 -18.85 -10.83
C ARG A 121 7.85 -18.57 -10.45
N PHE A 122 7.57 -17.48 -9.74
CA PHE A 122 6.22 -17.08 -9.33
C PHE A 122 5.68 -15.94 -10.20
N ASP A 123 6.53 -14.96 -10.53
CA ASP A 123 6.13 -13.80 -11.32
C ASP A 123 6.00 -14.12 -12.82
N THR A 124 7.02 -14.76 -13.39
CA THR A 124 7.14 -15.08 -14.82
C THR A 124 7.44 -16.56 -15.03
N PRO A 125 6.55 -17.47 -14.54
CA PRO A 125 6.82 -18.91 -14.47
C PRO A 125 7.16 -19.53 -15.83
N TRP A 126 6.67 -18.96 -16.93
CA TRP A 126 6.92 -19.41 -18.30
C TRP A 126 8.39 -19.31 -18.72
N LEU A 127 9.22 -18.54 -18.02
CA LEU A 127 10.65 -18.47 -18.29
C LEU A 127 11.44 -19.67 -17.76
N VAL A 128 10.88 -20.42 -16.82
CA VAL A 128 11.62 -21.47 -16.09
C VAL A 128 10.92 -22.82 -16.06
N ARG A 129 9.65 -22.90 -16.47
CA ARG A 129 8.88 -24.14 -16.52
C ARG A 129 7.68 -24.04 -17.46
N ASP A 130 7.16 -25.19 -17.85
CA ASP A 130 5.86 -25.30 -18.49
C ASP A 130 4.74 -24.82 -17.55
N CYS A 131 3.76 -24.16 -18.15
CA CYS A 131 2.66 -23.51 -17.44
C CYS A 131 1.31 -24.10 -17.88
N VAL A 132 0.35 -24.07 -16.95
CA VAL A 132 -1.06 -24.23 -17.29
C VAL A 132 -1.62 -22.85 -17.62
N TRP A 133 -1.92 -22.62 -18.89
CA TRP A 133 -2.31 -21.30 -19.40
C TRP A 133 -3.79 -20.99 -19.17
N ASP A 134 -4.09 -20.39 -18.01
CA ASP A 134 -5.38 -19.76 -17.74
C ASP A 134 -5.44 -18.30 -18.25
N ILE A 135 -6.63 -17.71 -18.23
CA ILE A 135 -6.87 -16.36 -18.76
C ILE A 135 -6.02 -15.30 -18.03
N THR A 136 -5.81 -15.46 -16.72
CA THR A 136 -5.06 -14.51 -15.89
C THR A 136 -3.59 -14.57 -16.24
N LEU A 137 -3.02 -15.77 -16.36
CA LEU A 137 -1.62 -15.98 -16.70
C LEU A 137 -1.32 -15.52 -18.13
N ILE A 138 -2.21 -15.82 -19.10
CA ILE A 138 -2.08 -15.34 -20.47
C ILE A 138 -2.08 -13.81 -20.49
N LYS A 139 -3.05 -13.17 -19.85
CA LYS A 139 -3.13 -11.70 -19.77
C LYS A 139 -1.85 -11.12 -19.18
N LYS A 140 -1.36 -11.69 -18.08
CA LYS A 140 -0.10 -11.26 -17.42
C LYS A 140 1.09 -11.38 -18.37
N ALA A 141 1.27 -12.54 -19.01
CA ALA A 141 2.41 -12.82 -19.87
C ALA A 141 2.43 -11.93 -21.12
N VAL A 142 1.29 -11.69 -21.75
CA VAL A 142 1.19 -10.82 -22.94
C VAL A 142 1.47 -9.35 -22.61
N ILE A 143 0.96 -8.86 -21.46
CA ILE A 143 1.26 -7.50 -20.98
C ILE A 143 2.75 -7.39 -20.65
N TRP A 144 3.32 -8.39 -19.98
CA TRP A 144 4.75 -8.45 -19.68
C TRP A 144 5.59 -8.42 -20.97
N LEU A 145 5.25 -9.23 -21.98
CA LEU A 145 5.95 -9.29 -23.25
C LEU A 145 5.89 -7.95 -24.00
N SER A 146 4.72 -7.30 -24.00
CA SER A 146 4.54 -5.96 -24.55
C SER A 146 5.47 -4.93 -23.90
N LYS A 147 5.61 -4.98 -22.56
CA LYS A 147 6.52 -4.09 -21.82
C LYS A 147 7.99 -4.37 -22.12
N ILE A 148 8.42 -5.63 -22.12
CA ILE A 148 9.81 -6.02 -22.34
C ILE A 148 10.27 -5.71 -23.76
N THR A 149 9.41 -5.94 -24.76
CA THR A 149 9.74 -5.65 -26.16
C THR A 149 9.54 -4.18 -26.55
N GLY A 150 8.84 -3.40 -25.72
CA GLY A 150 8.41 -2.03 -26.04
C GLY A 150 7.38 -1.95 -27.18
N LYS A 151 6.79 -3.08 -27.58
CA LYS A 151 5.79 -3.16 -28.66
C LYS A 151 4.37 -3.12 -28.09
N PRO A 152 3.42 -2.41 -28.73
CA PRO A 152 2.00 -2.55 -28.41
C PRO A 152 1.54 -4.01 -28.57
N ILE A 153 0.58 -4.47 -27.75
CA ILE A 153 0.07 -5.85 -27.74
C ILE A 153 -0.31 -6.34 -29.15
N LEU A 154 -1.02 -5.52 -29.94
CA LEU A 154 -1.45 -5.88 -31.30
C LEU A 154 -0.30 -6.01 -32.31
N LYS A 155 0.92 -5.60 -31.96
CA LYS A 155 2.13 -5.71 -32.80
C LYS A 155 3.07 -6.83 -32.37
N LEU A 156 2.72 -7.60 -31.33
CA LEU A 156 3.50 -8.76 -30.91
C LEU A 156 3.39 -9.87 -31.96
N THR A 157 4.52 -10.52 -32.23
CA THR A 157 4.64 -11.57 -33.24
C THR A 157 4.89 -12.93 -32.61
N GLU A 158 4.76 -14.00 -33.39
CA GLU A 158 5.14 -15.37 -32.96
C GLU A 158 6.62 -15.42 -32.53
N GLU A 159 7.51 -14.70 -33.23
CA GLU A 159 8.92 -14.59 -32.87
C GLU A 159 9.11 -13.95 -31.48
N ASP A 160 8.33 -12.91 -31.15
CA ASP A 160 8.39 -12.28 -29.83
C ASP A 160 8.02 -13.28 -28.72
N TYR A 161 6.99 -14.10 -28.92
CA TYR A 161 6.59 -15.13 -27.95
C TYR A 161 7.68 -16.20 -27.80
N ASN A 162 8.19 -16.71 -28.92
CA ASN A 162 9.17 -17.79 -28.93
C ASN A 162 10.51 -17.37 -28.28
N ASN A 163 10.97 -16.14 -28.55
CA ASN A 163 12.23 -15.63 -28.01
C ASN A 163 12.18 -15.27 -26.52
N HIS A 164 10.99 -15.32 -25.89
CA HIS A 164 10.78 -14.95 -24.48
C HIS A 164 10.10 -16.05 -23.66
N GLY A 165 10.35 -17.33 -24.01
CA GLY A 165 9.87 -18.48 -23.22
C GLY A 165 8.37 -18.74 -23.32
N MET A 166 7.67 -18.12 -24.27
CA MET A 166 6.21 -18.26 -24.43
C MET A 166 5.83 -19.15 -25.62
N ALA A 167 6.76 -19.97 -26.13
CA ALA A 167 6.53 -20.90 -27.23
C ALA A 167 5.41 -21.92 -26.92
N GLN A 168 5.34 -22.38 -25.66
CA GLN A 168 4.27 -23.27 -25.19
C GLN A 168 2.89 -22.61 -25.35
N LEU A 169 2.75 -21.34 -24.96
CA LEU A 169 1.50 -20.59 -25.10
C LEU A 169 1.08 -20.45 -26.57
N ALA A 170 2.03 -20.06 -27.42
CA ALA A 170 1.80 -19.91 -28.86
C ALA A 170 1.33 -21.23 -29.49
N THR A 171 1.91 -22.36 -29.06
CA THR A 171 1.56 -23.69 -29.56
C THR A 171 0.20 -24.17 -29.04
N GLU A 172 -0.10 -23.99 -27.75
CA GLU A 172 -1.32 -24.54 -27.13
C GLU A 172 -2.58 -23.70 -27.37
N LYS A 173 -2.43 -22.37 -27.45
CA LYS A 173 -3.57 -21.43 -27.51
C LYS A 173 -3.61 -20.60 -28.80
N GLY A 174 -2.60 -20.73 -29.66
CA GLY A 174 -2.43 -19.90 -30.85
C GLY A 174 -3.54 -20.06 -31.89
N PRO A 175 -3.54 -19.22 -32.94
CA PRO A 175 -2.47 -18.28 -33.35
C PRO A 175 -2.23 -17.09 -32.40
N VAL A 176 -0.99 -16.60 -32.27
CA VAL A 176 -0.63 -15.44 -31.41
C VAL A 176 -1.46 -14.19 -31.74
N TYR A 177 -1.80 -14.00 -33.03
CA TYR A 177 -2.67 -12.91 -33.47
C TYR A 177 -4.02 -12.89 -32.72
N ASN A 178 -4.63 -14.06 -32.50
CA ASN A 178 -5.91 -14.15 -31.79
C ASN A 178 -5.74 -13.88 -30.29
N ILE A 179 -4.64 -14.36 -29.70
CA ILE A 179 -4.29 -14.09 -28.30
C ILE A 179 -4.15 -12.58 -28.08
N ASN A 180 -3.42 -11.90 -28.97
CA ASN A 180 -3.22 -10.45 -28.90
C ASN A 180 -4.54 -9.68 -28.95
N ILE A 181 -5.44 -10.06 -29.87
CA ILE A 181 -6.77 -9.44 -29.99
C ILE A 181 -7.59 -9.66 -28.72
N ASP A 182 -7.63 -10.88 -28.19
CA ASP A 182 -8.37 -11.20 -26.96
C ASP A 182 -7.88 -10.37 -25.78
N ILE A 183 -6.57 -10.31 -25.55
CA ILE A 183 -5.99 -9.54 -24.45
C ILE A 183 -6.16 -8.03 -24.67
N PHE A 184 -5.98 -7.53 -25.89
CA PHE A 184 -6.23 -6.13 -26.22
C PHE A 184 -7.67 -5.73 -25.92
N ASN A 185 -8.65 -6.52 -26.40
CA ASN A 185 -10.07 -6.26 -26.17
C ASN A 185 -10.39 -6.27 -24.67
N LYS A 186 -9.88 -7.24 -23.91
CA LYS A 186 -10.05 -7.29 -22.45
C LYS A 186 -9.52 -6.04 -21.75
N LEU A 187 -8.42 -5.45 -22.20
CA LEU A 187 -7.91 -4.19 -21.65
C LEU A 187 -8.77 -3.01 -22.11
N GLN A 188 -9.08 -2.93 -23.40
CA GLN A 188 -9.86 -1.84 -23.97
C GLN A 188 -11.27 -1.77 -23.36
N HIS A 189 -11.91 -2.91 -23.10
CA HIS A 189 -13.24 -3.02 -22.49
C HIS A 189 -13.28 -2.58 -21.03
N THR A 190 -12.12 -2.45 -20.34
CA THR A 190 -12.08 -1.85 -18.99
C THR A 190 -12.10 -0.33 -19.00
N ILE A 191 -11.84 0.30 -20.15
CA ILE A 191 -11.79 1.75 -20.28
C ILE A 191 -13.19 2.29 -20.52
N THR A 192 -13.71 3.11 -19.60
CA THR A 192 -15.01 3.76 -19.73
C THR A 192 -14.98 5.18 -19.19
N GLY A 193 -15.71 6.07 -19.87
CA GLY A 193 -16.06 7.40 -19.32
C GLY A 193 -17.37 7.39 -18.54
N TRP A 194 -18.01 6.23 -18.40
CA TRP A 194 -19.31 6.01 -17.76
C TRP A 194 -19.17 4.97 -16.66
N PRO A 195 -18.57 5.33 -15.51
CA PRO A 195 -18.33 4.38 -14.41
C PRO A 195 -19.62 3.81 -13.82
N GLY A 196 -20.74 4.53 -13.91
CA GLY A 196 -22.06 4.02 -13.54
C GLY A 196 -22.83 3.38 -14.69
N GLY A 197 -22.18 3.08 -15.81
CA GLY A 197 -22.81 2.52 -17.01
C GLY A 197 -23.46 3.59 -17.90
N LYS A 198 -23.37 3.41 -19.22
CA LYS A 198 -23.91 4.37 -20.20
C LYS A 198 -25.38 4.03 -20.51
N PRO A 199 -26.35 4.93 -20.26
CA PRO A 199 -27.75 4.66 -20.59
C PRO A 199 -27.96 4.61 -22.11
N ASN A 200 -28.97 3.84 -22.55
CA ASN A 200 -29.35 3.69 -23.96
C ASN A 200 -28.19 3.29 -24.90
N ALA A 201 -27.20 2.58 -24.38
CA ALA A 201 -26.06 2.08 -25.13
C ALA A 201 -25.98 0.55 -25.06
N ASP A 202 -25.24 -0.05 -25.99
CA ASP A 202 -24.80 -1.42 -25.84
C ASP A 202 -23.71 -1.50 -24.76
N ASP A 203 -23.89 -2.45 -23.84
CA ASP A 203 -23.02 -2.74 -22.71
C ASP A 203 -22.40 -4.14 -22.78
N SER A 204 -22.58 -4.87 -23.90
CA SER A 204 -22.02 -6.22 -24.10
C SER A 204 -20.50 -6.32 -23.93
N GLN A 205 -19.79 -5.21 -24.17
CA GLN A 205 -18.33 -5.10 -24.06
C GLN A 205 -17.89 -3.96 -23.11
N ARG A 206 -18.79 -3.50 -22.24
CA ARG A 206 -18.51 -2.42 -21.27
C ARG A 206 -18.30 -3.01 -19.87
N PRO A 207 -17.54 -2.33 -19.01
CA PRO A 207 -17.24 -2.88 -17.68
C PRO A 207 -18.45 -2.80 -16.74
N GLU A 208 -19.45 -1.96 -17.05
CA GLU A 208 -20.62 -1.74 -16.22
C GLU A 208 -21.91 -1.79 -17.05
N ARG A 209 -22.95 -2.44 -16.49
CA ARG A 209 -24.28 -2.58 -17.08
C ARG A 209 -24.97 -1.23 -17.27
N ARG A 210 -25.77 -1.08 -18.32
CA ARG A 210 -26.53 0.14 -18.61
C ARG A 210 -27.71 0.35 -17.65
N GLU A 211 -28.33 -0.73 -17.19
CA GLU A 211 -29.48 -0.66 -16.27
C GLU A 211 -29.10 -0.99 -14.82
N PRO A 212 -29.62 -0.25 -13.83
CA PRO A 212 -30.44 0.96 -13.99
C PRO A 212 -29.62 2.14 -14.53
N ALA A 213 -30.25 3.02 -15.31
CA ALA A 213 -29.62 4.21 -15.88
C ALA A 213 -29.00 5.15 -14.82
N LYS A 214 -29.62 5.22 -13.63
CA LYS A 214 -29.06 5.90 -12.45
C LYS A 214 -28.80 4.89 -11.36
N LYS A 215 -27.54 4.76 -10.95
CA LYS A 215 -27.10 3.86 -9.88
C LYS A 215 -26.89 4.62 -8.58
N ARG A 216 -27.33 4.02 -7.49
CA ARG A 216 -26.76 4.17 -6.15
C ARG A 216 -25.38 3.55 -6.08
N SER A 217 -24.39 4.34 -5.70
CA SER A 217 -22.99 3.93 -5.56
C SER A 217 -22.48 4.33 -4.18
N ILE A 218 -21.74 3.44 -3.51
CA ILE A 218 -21.05 3.76 -2.27
C ILE A 218 -19.54 3.58 -2.44
N LEU A 219 -18.79 4.57 -1.97
CA LEU A 219 -17.34 4.60 -1.96
C LEU A 219 -16.87 4.42 -0.52
N PHE A 220 -16.20 3.32 -0.22
CA PHE A 220 -15.52 3.16 1.07
C PHE A 220 -14.11 3.75 0.98
N SER A 221 -13.82 4.71 1.84
CA SER A 221 -12.55 5.42 1.93
C SER A 221 -11.87 5.05 3.24
N PRO A 222 -10.83 4.17 3.22
CA PRO A 222 -10.10 3.77 4.41
C PRO A 222 -9.56 4.97 5.19
N HIS A 223 -8.83 5.85 4.51
CA HIS A 223 -8.43 7.16 5.00
C HIS A 223 -9.26 8.28 4.32
N PRO A 224 -9.47 9.45 4.96
CA PRO A 224 -10.32 10.51 4.41
C PRO A 224 -9.86 11.23 3.13
N ASP A 225 -8.74 10.84 2.54
CA ASP A 225 -8.19 11.35 1.27
C ASP A 225 -8.15 10.28 0.15
N ASP A 226 -8.33 9.00 0.48
CA ASP A 226 -8.27 7.89 -0.49
C ASP A 226 -9.36 7.97 -1.57
N ASP A 227 -10.54 8.48 -1.22
CA ASP A 227 -11.65 8.71 -2.15
C ASP A 227 -11.25 9.67 -3.29
N VAL A 228 -10.47 10.70 -2.97
CA VAL A 228 -9.97 11.68 -3.93
C VAL A 228 -8.71 11.18 -4.63
N ILE A 229 -7.72 10.67 -3.89
CA ILE A 229 -6.41 10.26 -4.42
C ILE A 229 -6.53 9.06 -5.34
N SER A 230 -7.27 8.03 -4.92
CA SER A 230 -7.30 6.75 -5.63
C SER A 230 -8.40 6.70 -6.69
N MET A 231 -9.51 7.43 -6.47
CA MET A 231 -10.68 7.33 -7.34
C MET A 231 -11.39 8.65 -7.65
N GLY A 232 -10.78 9.82 -7.39
CA GLY A 232 -11.41 11.13 -7.56
C GLY A 232 -12.00 11.37 -8.95
N GLY A 233 -11.33 10.91 -10.01
CA GLY A 233 -11.84 11.01 -11.39
C GLY A 233 -13.13 10.19 -11.61
N THR A 234 -13.19 8.98 -11.07
CA THR A 234 -14.39 8.12 -11.10
C THR A 234 -15.49 8.70 -10.23
N PHE A 235 -15.13 9.20 -9.04
CA PHE A 235 -16.03 9.79 -8.08
C PHE A 235 -16.78 11.00 -8.64
N ILE A 236 -16.03 11.98 -9.18
CA ILE A 236 -16.59 13.17 -9.84
C ILE A 236 -17.47 12.76 -11.02
N ARG A 237 -17.03 11.81 -11.85
CA ARG A 237 -17.81 11.35 -13.00
C ARG A 237 -19.14 10.71 -12.62
N LEU A 238 -19.17 9.97 -11.51
CA LEU A 238 -20.42 9.38 -11.03
C LEU A 238 -21.41 10.48 -10.64
N ALA A 239 -20.96 11.48 -9.88
CA ALA A 239 -21.78 12.62 -9.48
C ALA A 239 -22.23 13.48 -10.67
N ASP A 240 -21.32 13.83 -11.58
CA ASP A 240 -21.62 14.58 -12.82
C ASP A 240 -22.67 13.88 -13.69
N GLN A 241 -22.68 12.54 -13.69
CA GLN A 241 -23.65 11.73 -14.43
C GLN A 241 -25.01 11.60 -13.73
N GLY A 242 -25.17 12.24 -12.56
CA GLY A 242 -26.41 12.25 -11.78
C GLY A 242 -26.74 10.92 -11.12
N HIS A 243 -25.71 10.12 -10.82
CA HIS A 243 -25.82 8.96 -9.96
C HIS A 243 -26.01 9.38 -8.50
N GLU A 244 -26.61 8.52 -7.70
CA GLU A 244 -26.78 8.74 -6.27
C GLU A 244 -25.52 8.20 -5.58
N VAL A 245 -24.60 9.09 -5.25
CA VAL A 245 -23.27 8.73 -4.76
C VAL A 245 -23.17 8.98 -3.27
N HIS A 246 -22.64 8.00 -2.54
CA HIS A 246 -22.29 8.09 -1.13
C HIS A 246 -20.80 7.83 -0.92
N VAL A 247 -20.22 8.48 0.08
CA VAL A 247 -18.85 8.22 0.55
C VAL A 247 -18.88 7.84 2.02
N ALA A 248 -18.10 6.84 2.39
CA ALA A 248 -18.04 6.28 3.73
C ALA A 248 -16.60 6.25 4.23
N TYR A 249 -16.27 7.19 5.11
CA TYR A 249 -14.95 7.34 5.70
C TYR A 249 -14.79 6.39 6.88
N GLN A 250 -13.83 5.48 6.77
CA GLN A 250 -13.68 4.38 7.72
C GLN A 250 -12.85 4.77 8.96
N THR A 251 -11.94 5.73 8.86
CA THR A 251 -11.15 6.24 9.99
C THR A 251 -11.30 7.74 10.19
N SER A 252 -10.96 8.22 11.39
CA SER A 252 -11.00 9.65 11.72
C SER A 252 -9.85 10.46 11.08
N GLY A 253 -8.77 9.78 10.67
CA GLY A 253 -7.57 10.40 10.11
C GLY A 253 -6.82 11.33 11.07
N ASN A 254 -7.09 11.22 12.37
CA ASN A 254 -6.52 12.07 13.41
C ASN A 254 -4.99 11.99 13.54
N THR A 255 -4.35 10.95 13.03
CA THR A 255 -2.89 10.78 13.03
C THR A 255 -2.19 11.52 11.89
N ALA A 256 -2.93 11.91 10.85
CA ALA A 256 -2.39 12.52 9.65
C ALA A 256 -2.52 14.05 9.64
N VAL A 257 -2.76 14.67 10.80
CA VAL A 257 -2.85 16.13 10.96
C VAL A 257 -1.69 16.60 11.83
N TRP A 258 -1.03 17.67 11.38
CA TRP A 258 0.15 18.22 12.05
C TRP A 258 -0.24 18.89 13.37
N ASP A 259 0.68 18.84 14.34
CA ASP A 259 0.46 19.40 15.68
C ASP A 259 0.20 20.91 15.62
N ASP A 260 0.95 21.63 14.79
CA ASP A 260 0.79 23.08 14.60
C ASP A 260 -0.56 23.44 13.99
N ASP A 261 -1.10 22.62 13.09
CA ASP A 261 -2.44 22.84 12.54
C ASP A 261 -3.52 22.65 13.62
N ALA A 262 -3.38 21.63 14.48
CA ALA A 262 -4.31 21.43 15.58
C ALA A 262 -4.34 22.66 16.52
N LEU A 263 -3.17 23.22 16.84
CA LEU A 263 -3.07 24.44 17.64
C LEU A 263 -3.69 25.65 16.94
N ARG A 264 -3.41 25.83 15.63
CA ARG A 264 -3.97 26.92 14.82
C ARG A 264 -5.50 26.89 14.76
N PHE A 265 -6.10 25.70 14.63
CA PHE A 265 -7.56 25.55 14.63
C PHE A 265 -8.18 25.80 16.01
N LEU A 266 -7.49 25.43 17.10
CA LEU A 266 -7.91 25.78 18.45
C LEU A 266 -7.87 27.30 18.69
N GLU A 267 -6.81 27.97 18.24
CA GLU A 267 -6.69 29.44 18.30
C GLU A 267 -7.85 30.11 17.53
N PHE A 268 -8.13 29.64 16.32
CA PHE A 268 -9.29 30.11 15.55
C PHE A 268 -10.62 29.92 16.30
N ALA A 269 -10.84 28.75 16.91
CA ALA A 269 -12.07 28.47 17.66
C ALA A 269 -12.22 29.38 18.90
N ILE A 270 -11.12 29.65 19.61
CA ILE A 270 -11.08 30.57 20.75
C ILE A 270 -11.42 31.99 20.29
N ASP A 271 -10.76 32.49 19.25
CA ASP A 271 -10.96 33.84 18.72
C ASP A 271 -12.38 34.02 18.18
N PHE A 272 -12.91 33.02 17.47
CA PHE A 272 -14.29 33.02 16.97
C PHE A 272 -15.31 33.06 18.12
N SER A 273 -15.14 32.22 19.15
CA SER A 273 -16.01 32.23 20.34
C SER A 273 -15.98 33.58 21.06
N ARG A 274 -14.79 34.19 21.18
CA ARG A 274 -14.61 35.52 21.78
C ARG A 274 -15.38 36.60 21.04
N VAL A 275 -15.34 36.58 19.70
CA VAL A 275 -16.09 37.53 18.86
C VAL A 275 -17.61 37.34 18.99
N GLN A 276 -18.08 36.10 19.19
CA GLN A 276 -19.51 35.80 19.40
C GLN A 276 -19.98 36.07 20.84
N GLY A 277 -19.10 36.55 21.73
CA GLY A 277 -19.42 36.76 23.15
C GLY A 277 -19.61 35.47 23.94
N GLY A 278 -19.06 34.35 23.45
CA GLY A 278 -19.09 33.05 24.13
C GLY A 278 -18.04 32.93 25.24
N ASP A 279 -18.23 31.95 26.12
CA ASP A 279 -17.23 31.57 27.14
C ASP A 279 -16.07 30.81 26.48
N THR A 280 -14.86 31.35 26.58
CA THR A 280 -13.63 30.75 26.02
C THR A 280 -12.86 29.89 27.02
N ALA A 281 -13.21 29.89 28.32
CA ALA A 281 -12.39 29.28 29.36
C ALA A 281 -12.10 27.79 29.10
N LYS A 282 -13.09 27.05 28.58
CA LYS A 282 -12.91 25.64 28.22
C LYS A 282 -11.96 25.44 27.04
N LEU A 283 -12.10 26.23 25.99
CA LEU A 283 -11.26 26.14 24.79
C LEU A 283 -9.82 26.56 25.10
N GLU A 284 -9.65 27.61 25.90
CA GLU A 284 -8.34 28.06 26.37
C GLU A 284 -7.67 27.00 27.26
N ASN A 285 -8.43 26.29 28.11
CA ASN A 285 -7.88 25.17 28.87
C ASN A 285 -7.42 24.04 27.96
N VAL A 286 -8.23 23.64 26.98
CA VAL A 286 -7.86 22.60 25.99
C VAL A 286 -6.60 23.01 25.22
N TYR A 287 -6.50 24.27 24.80
CA TYR A 287 -5.31 24.79 24.11
C TYR A 287 -4.06 24.73 24.99
N ASN A 288 -4.16 25.18 26.24
CA ASN A 288 -3.04 25.17 27.18
C ASN A 288 -2.57 23.75 27.50
N GLU A 289 -3.51 22.82 27.70
CA GLU A 289 -3.22 21.40 27.90
C GLU A 289 -2.57 20.79 26.66
N ALA A 290 -3.09 21.07 25.46
CA ALA A 290 -2.52 20.61 24.20
C ALA A 290 -1.09 21.11 24.02
N ARG A 291 -0.85 22.42 24.21
CA ARG A 291 0.47 23.03 24.11
C ARG A 291 1.46 22.45 25.12
N LYS A 292 1.02 22.20 26.35
CA LYS A 292 1.84 21.55 27.39
C LYS A 292 2.17 20.10 27.02
N HIS A 293 1.18 19.35 26.54
CA HIS A 293 1.36 17.96 26.13
C HIS A 293 2.33 17.85 24.96
N LEU A 294 2.09 18.61 23.88
CA LEU A 294 2.92 18.62 22.68
C LEU A 294 4.36 19.06 22.97
N GLY A 295 4.56 20.03 23.88
CA GLY A 295 5.89 20.48 24.29
C GLY A 295 6.72 19.44 25.06
N HIS A 296 6.09 18.42 25.66
CA HIS A 296 6.77 17.36 26.43
C HIS A 296 6.53 15.96 25.85
N LYS A 297 5.92 15.87 24.66
CA LYS A 297 5.50 14.61 24.05
C LYS A 297 6.71 13.75 23.73
N LEU A 298 6.72 12.53 24.24
CA LEU A 298 7.75 11.56 23.92
C LEU A 298 7.60 11.05 22.48
N PRO A 299 8.70 10.63 21.83
CA PRO A 299 8.64 9.86 20.59
C PRO A 299 7.56 8.76 20.64
N ASN A 300 6.67 8.73 19.64
CA ASN A 300 5.52 7.81 19.50
C ASN A 300 4.49 7.81 20.64
N GLN A 301 4.57 8.75 21.56
CA GLN A 301 3.51 8.90 22.53
C GLN A 301 2.21 9.27 21.80
N PRO A 302 1.11 8.52 21.98
CA PRO A 302 -0.18 8.89 21.41
C PRO A 302 -0.62 10.25 21.92
N ASP A 303 -1.26 11.02 21.03
CA ASP A 303 -1.92 12.26 21.41
C ASP A 303 -3.04 11.97 22.42
N ASN A 304 -3.26 12.90 23.35
CA ASN A 304 -4.42 12.83 24.23
C ASN A 304 -5.74 12.95 23.44
N ASP A 305 -6.85 12.57 24.06
CA ASP A 305 -8.15 12.52 23.38
C ASP A 305 -8.60 13.89 22.86
N ALA A 306 -8.25 14.98 23.56
CA ALA A 306 -8.58 16.34 23.12
C ALA A 306 -7.89 16.70 21.80
N ILE A 307 -6.57 16.47 21.69
CA ILE A 307 -5.81 16.71 20.46
C ILE A 307 -6.31 15.79 19.34
N ARG A 308 -6.51 14.50 19.62
CA ARG A 308 -7.07 13.55 18.63
C ARG A 308 -8.42 13.98 18.12
N THR A 309 -9.27 14.53 18.98
CA THR A 309 -10.59 15.05 18.61
C THR A 309 -10.46 16.24 17.66
N VAL A 310 -9.62 17.23 18.00
CA VAL A 310 -9.39 18.41 17.13
C VAL A 310 -8.87 17.98 15.77
N LYS A 311 -7.84 17.12 15.74
CA LYS A 311 -7.27 16.59 14.49
C LYS A 311 -8.29 15.82 13.66
N GLY A 312 -9.11 14.99 14.30
CA GLY A 312 -10.20 14.27 13.62
C GLY A 312 -11.25 15.23 13.03
N LEU A 313 -11.58 16.32 13.74
CA LEU A 313 -12.52 17.34 13.23
C LEU A 313 -11.95 18.11 12.03
N ILE A 314 -10.66 18.44 12.04
CA ILE A 314 -9.99 19.07 10.89
C ILE A 314 -10.11 18.16 9.67
N ARG A 315 -9.72 16.89 9.80
CA ARG A 315 -9.75 15.94 8.70
C ARG A 315 -11.17 15.65 8.22
N LYS A 316 -12.15 15.57 9.14
CA LYS A 316 -13.58 15.50 8.81
C LYS A 316 -14.02 16.70 7.96
N GLY A 317 -13.59 17.91 8.31
CA GLY A 317 -13.89 19.11 7.54
C GLY A 317 -13.33 19.07 6.12
N GLU A 318 -12.08 18.62 5.95
CA GLU A 318 -11.43 18.43 4.65
C GLU A 318 -12.17 17.42 3.78
N ALA A 319 -12.52 16.26 4.34
CA ALA A 319 -13.29 15.21 3.66
C ALA A 319 -14.68 15.70 3.22
N ILE A 320 -15.37 16.47 4.07
CA ILE A 320 -16.66 17.08 3.69
C ILE A 320 -16.46 18.06 2.52
N ALA A 321 -15.42 18.90 2.57
CA ALA A 321 -15.13 19.84 1.49
C ALA A 321 -14.82 19.13 0.17
N GLY A 322 -14.03 18.05 0.20
CA GLY A 322 -13.73 17.21 -0.97
C GLY A 322 -14.97 16.57 -1.58
N ALA A 323 -15.81 15.95 -0.75
CA ALA A 323 -17.06 15.33 -1.19
C ALA A 323 -18.05 16.37 -1.78
N ARG A 324 -18.17 17.54 -1.16
CA ARG A 324 -19.00 18.65 -1.69
C ARG A 324 -18.47 19.16 -3.02
N PHE A 325 -17.15 19.26 -3.19
CA PHE A 325 -16.54 19.62 -4.47
C PHE A 325 -16.85 18.60 -5.56
N ALA A 326 -16.88 17.30 -5.22
CA ALA A 326 -17.34 16.25 -6.13
C ALA A 326 -18.85 16.28 -6.41
N GLY A 327 -19.63 17.15 -5.74
CA GLY A 327 -21.07 17.32 -5.98
C GLY A 327 -21.98 16.54 -5.04
N LEU A 328 -21.48 16.02 -3.92
CA LEU A 328 -22.30 15.26 -2.97
C LEU A 328 -23.06 16.17 -1.99
N PRO A 329 -24.32 15.82 -1.66
CA PRO A 329 -25.02 16.43 -0.55
C PRO A 329 -24.50 15.87 0.79
N ASP A 330 -24.60 16.66 1.86
CA ASP A 330 -24.08 16.31 3.19
C ASP A 330 -24.66 15.00 3.75
N GLU A 331 -25.93 14.70 3.44
CA GLU A 331 -26.63 13.48 3.86
C GLU A 331 -26.05 12.19 3.24
N HIS A 332 -25.20 12.30 2.22
CA HIS A 332 -24.51 11.18 1.58
C HIS A 332 -23.06 10.99 2.06
N ILE A 333 -22.62 11.79 3.03
CA ILE A 333 -21.27 11.77 3.58
C ILE A 333 -21.30 11.05 4.93
N HIS A 334 -20.78 9.84 4.98
CA HIS A 334 -20.84 8.96 6.16
C HIS A 334 -19.48 8.88 6.86
N PHE A 335 -19.46 9.09 8.18
CA PHE A 335 -18.27 8.93 9.00
C PHE A 335 -18.44 7.72 9.91
N MET A 336 -17.88 6.59 9.50
CA MET A 336 -18.03 5.33 10.22
C MET A 336 -17.13 5.27 11.45
N ASN A 337 -15.89 5.79 11.35
CA ASN A 337 -14.90 5.73 12.43
C ASN A 337 -14.79 4.31 13.04
N LEU A 338 -14.57 3.33 12.16
CA LEU A 338 -14.50 1.91 12.48
C LEU A 338 -13.50 1.65 13.63
N PRO A 339 -13.94 1.01 14.74
CA PRO A 339 -13.10 0.63 15.87
C PRO A 339 -11.75 0.00 15.52
N PHE A 340 -11.68 -0.81 14.45
CA PHE A 340 -10.43 -1.40 13.93
C PHE A 340 -9.25 -0.42 13.91
N TYR A 341 -9.46 0.79 13.41
CA TYR A 341 -8.38 1.78 13.19
C TYR A 341 -7.85 2.40 14.49
N ASP A 342 -8.62 2.33 15.59
CA ASP A 342 -8.19 2.83 16.90
C ASP A 342 -7.72 1.68 17.82
N VAL A 343 -8.31 0.48 17.72
CA VAL A 343 -7.96 -0.68 18.56
C VAL A 343 -6.61 -1.28 18.17
N LEU A 344 -6.26 -1.33 16.88
CA LEU A 344 -4.94 -1.82 16.43
C LEU A 344 -3.75 -1.05 17.05
N LYS A 345 -3.98 0.19 17.50
CA LYS A 345 -2.95 1.00 18.16
C LYS A 345 -2.67 0.56 19.60
N THR A 346 -3.58 -0.19 20.22
CA THR A 346 -3.55 -0.50 21.67
C THR A 346 -3.65 -1.99 22.00
N SER A 347 -4.12 -2.84 21.08
CA SER A 347 -4.27 -4.29 21.30
C SER A 347 -3.94 -5.09 20.04
N ALA A 348 -3.22 -6.21 20.21
CA ALA A 348 -2.95 -7.18 19.15
C ALA A 348 -4.13 -8.15 18.90
N LYS A 349 -5.16 -8.13 19.75
CA LYS A 349 -6.39 -8.91 19.60
C LYS A 349 -7.46 -8.00 19.03
N THR A 350 -7.82 -8.23 17.78
CA THR A 350 -8.80 -7.42 17.04
C THR A 350 -10.08 -8.20 16.89
N ASP A 351 -11.18 -7.63 17.39
CA ASP A 351 -12.54 -8.09 17.12
C ASP A 351 -13.09 -7.25 15.97
N TYR A 352 -13.50 -7.91 14.88
CA TYR A 352 -14.00 -7.26 13.67
C TYR A 352 -15.54 -7.16 13.65
N GLU A 353 -16.23 -7.78 14.61
CA GLU A 353 -17.69 -7.91 14.56
C GLU A 353 -18.39 -6.54 14.56
N ALA A 354 -17.89 -5.59 15.35
CA ALA A 354 -18.42 -4.23 15.40
C ALA A 354 -18.22 -3.48 14.07
N ASP A 355 -17.12 -3.73 13.35
CA ASP A 355 -16.86 -3.08 12.06
C ASP A 355 -17.72 -3.69 10.94
N ILE A 356 -17.86 -5.02 10.97
CA ILE A 356 -18.72 -5.77 10.05
C ILE A 356 -20.17 -5.29 10.20
N GLN A 357 -20.68 -5.21 11.43
CA GLN A 357 -22.04 -4.78 11.71
C GLN A 357 -22.31 -3.36 11.21
N GLN A 358 -21.43 -2.39 11.51
CA GLN A 358 -21.57 -1.02 11.03
C GLN A 358 -21.54 -0.93 9.49
N THR A 359 -20.66 -1.69 8.85
CA THR A 359 -20.57 -1.75 7.38
C THR A 359 -21.83 -2.35 6.78
N MET A 360 -22.36 -3.41 7.38
CA MET A 360 -23.61 -4.05 6.95
C MET A 360 -24.80 -3.11 7.09
N GLU A 361 -24.92 -2.39 8.20
CA GLU A 361 -26.00 -1.41 8.43
C GLU A 361 -26.00 -0.33 7.35
N LEU A 362 -24.82 0.24 7.04
CA LEU A 362 -24.69 1.25 6.00
C LEU A 362 -25.06 0.71 4.60
N LEU A 363 -24.61 -0.50 4.27
CA LEU A 363 -24.97 -1.15 3.01
C LEU A 363 -26.47 -1.45 2.91
N GLN A 364 -27.10 -1.85 4.01
CA GLN A 364 -28.54 -2.10 4.09
C GLN A 364 -29.37 -0.81 4.00
N GLN A 365 -28.85 0.30 4.52
CA GLN A 365 -29.45 1.62 4.41
C GLN A 365 -29.39 2.15 2.97
N VAL A 366 -28.19 2.14 2.37
CA VAL A 366 -27.95 2.71 1.02
C VAL A 366 -28.47 1.80 -0.10
N LYS A 367 -28.42 0.47 0.09
CA LYS A 367 -28.76 -0.54 -0.93
C LYS A 367 -28.10 -0.25 -2.28
N PRO A 368 -26.76 -0.14 -2.31
CA PRO A 368 -26.04 0.30 -3.50
C PRO A 368 -26.14 -0.73 -4.64
N HIS A 369 -26.11 -0.25 -5.88
CA HIS A 369 -25.93 -1.08 -7.07
C HIS A 369 -24.45 -1.32 -7.37
N GLN A 370 -23.58 -0.44 -6.89
CA GLN A 370 -22.12 -0.48 -7.04
C GLN A 370 -21.45 -0.15 -5.72
N VAL A 371 -20.42 -0.93 -5.39
CA VAL A 371 -19.55 -0.70 -4.23
C VAL A 371 -18.15 -0.48 -4.75
N PHE A 372 -17.55 0.64 -4.38
CA PHE A 372 -16.15 0.93 -4.63
C PHE A 372 -15.41 0.87 -3.30
N ALA A 373 -14.25 0.23 -3.31
CA ALA A 373 -13.28 0.31 -2.22
C ALA A 373 -12.12 1.15 -2.71
N ALA A 374 -12.01 2.38 -2.19
CA ALA A 374 -10.80 3.16 -2.36
C ALA A 374 -9.70 2.50 -1.52
N GLY A 375 -8.47 2.60 -1.99
CA GLY A 375 -7.32 2.09 -1.29
C GLY A 375 -6.08 2.72 -1.90
N ASP A 376 -5.05 2.82 -1.10
CA ASP A 376 -3.77 3.33 -1.55
C ASP A 376 -3.23 2.43 -2.69
N PHE A 377 -2.58 3.04 -3.68
CA PHE A 377 -1.80 2.29 -4.67
C PHE A 377 -0.51 1.80 -3.98
N ALA A 378 -0.66 0.83 -3.08
CA ALA A 378 0.45 0.25 -2.31
C ALA A 378 1.19 -0.84 -3.09
#